data_AF-A0A1E5BCQ1-F1
#
_entry.id   AF-A0A1E5BCQ1-F1
#
_cell.length_a   1.000
_cell.length_b   1.000
_cell.length_c   1.000
_cell.angle_alpha   90.00
_cell.angle_beta   90.00
_cell.angle_gamma   90.00
#
_symmetry.space_group_name_H-M   'P 1'
#
loop_
_entity.id
_entity.type
_entity.pdbx_description
1 polymer ?
#
loop_
_entity_poly.entity_id
_entity_poly.type
_entity_poly.pdbx_seq_one_letter_code
_entity_poly.pdbx_strand_id
1 'polypeptide(L)'
;MSNKKSANKAILKRYEETIDPINQLHVQLFPEEYDFHYDSNVEIKQREKGINPMSEEYQKEVNLRRKSMGVEPYMGCVGVGEVEGLISSQQYCRNKLQKSVDN
;
A
#
# COMPACT_ATOMS: atom_id res chain seq x y z
N MET A 1 5.52 41.70 10.06
CA MET A 1 5.88 40.36 9.57
C MET A 1 4.83 39.34 10.07
N SER A 2 4.54 38.27 9.33
CA SER A 2 3.80 37.06 9.78
C SER A 2 2.28 36.88 9.46
N ASN A 3 1.79 37.29 8.28
CA ASN A 3 0.50 36.76 7.75
C ASN A 3 0.65 35.44 6.97
N LYS A 4 1.81 35.23 6.32
CA LYS A 4 2.09 34.03 5.51
C LYS A 4 2.15 32.74 6.34
N LYS A 5 2.67 32.81 7.57
CA LYS A 5 2.81 31.64 8.46
C LYS A 5 1.45 31.11 8.93
N SER A 6 0.50 32.02 9.22
CA SER A 6 -0.87 31.65 9.61
C SER A 6 -1.65 31.03 8.45
N ALA A 7 -1.54 31.63 7.25
CA ALA A 7 -2.13 31.08 6.04
C ALA A 7 -1.57 29.69 5.69
N ASN A 8 -0.25 29.51 5.72
CA ASN A 8 0.37 28.21 5.46
C ASN A 8 -0.05 27.15 6.49
N LYS A 9 -0.18 27.52 7.77
CA LYS A 9 -0.69 26.62 8.82
C LYS A 9 -2.14 26.20 8.58
N ALA A 10 -3.00 27.12 8.15
CA ALA A 10 -4.38 26.81 7.82
C ALA A 10 -4.51 25.89 6.59
N ILE A 11 -3.65 26.07 5.58
CA ILE A 11 -3.57 25.20 4.41
C ILE A 11 -3.13 23.78 4.81
N LEU A 12 -2.09 23.65 5.63
CA LEU A 12 -1.62 22.35 6.13
C LEU A 12 -2.72 21.61 6.92
N LYS A 13 -3.42 22.31 7.81
CA LYS A 13 -4.53 21.72 8.58
C LYS A 13 -5.66 21.21 7.69
N ARG A 14 -6.05 21.98 6.66
CA ARG A 14 -7.05 21.55 5.68
C ARG A 14 -6.58 20.35 4.87
N TYR A 15 -5.30 20.32 4.49
CA TYR A 15 -4.73 19.18 3.80
C TYR A 15 -4.82 17.94 4.69
N GLU A 16 -4.35 18.01 5.93
CA GLU A 16 -4.47 16.92 6.92
C GLU A 16 -5.91 16.43 7.10
N GLU A 17 -6.89 17.34 7.16
CA GLU A 17 -8.32 17.02 7.26
C GLU A 17 -8.88 16.31 6.00
N THR A 18 -8.27 16.52 4.83
CA THR A 18 -8.67 15.86 3.58
C THR A 18 -7.97 14.53 3.32
N ILE A 19 -6.94 14.19 4.10
CA ILE A 19 -6.24 12.94 3.86
C ILE A 19 -7.08 11.79 4.39
N ASP A 20 -7.39 10.85 3.49
CA ASP A 20 -8.01 9.59 3.87
C ASP A 20 -7.01 8.73 4.67
N PRO A 21 -7.30 8.47 5.97
CA PRO A 21 -6.41 7.68 6.83
C PRO A 21 -6.23 6.24 6.34
N ILE A 22 -7.22 5.68 5.62
CA ILE A 22 -7.12 4.35 5.03
C ILE A 22 -6.03 4.34 3.96
N ASN A 23 -6.02 5.35 3.09
CA ASN A 23 -5.03 5.45 2.01
C ASN A 23 -3.62 5.70 2.55
N GLN A 24 -3.48 6.53 3.59
CA GLN A 24 -2.18 6.70 4.26
C GLN A 24 -1.65 5.38 4.81
N LEU A 25 -2.49 4.65 5.54
CA LEU A 25 -2.11 3.37 6.12
C LEU A 25 -1.76 2.34 5.03
N HIS A 26 -2.51 2.35 3.93
CA HIS A 26 -2.29 1.46 2.80
C HIS A 26 -0.94 1.71 2.12
N VAL A 27 -0.60 2.97 1.84
CA VAL A 27 0.72 3.33 1.29
C VAL A 27 1.86 2.93 2.23
N GLN A 28 1.66 3.09 3.55
CA GLN A 28 2.68 2.74 4.54
C GLN A 28 2.91 1.23 4.67
N LEU A 29 1.84 0.43 4.64
CA LEU A 29 1.91 -1.02 4.86
C LEU A 29 2.18 -1.81 3.57
N PHE A 30 1.75 -1.27 2.42
CA PHE A 30 1.83 -1.94 1.11
C PHE A 30 2.45 -1.03 0.04
N PRO A 31 3.69 -0.52 0.27
CA PRO A 31 4.35 0.38 -0.67
C PRO A 31 4.56 -0.22 -2.07
N GLU A 32 4.70 -1.55 -2.16
CA GLU A 32 4.87 -2.29 -3.41
C GLU A 32 3.72 -2.08 -4.42
N GLU A 33 2.52 -1.71 -3.96
CA GLU A 33 1.36 -1.44 -4.82
C GLU A 33 1.45 -0.07 -5.52
N TYR A 34 2.37 0.78 -5.09
CA TYR A 34 2.58 2.14 -5.59
C TYR A 34 3.93 2.33 -6.28
N ASP A 35 4.74 1.27 -6.39
CA ASP A 35 6.11 1.35 -6.91
C ASP A 35 6.19 1.51 -8.44
N PHE A 36 5.04 1.56 -9.13
CA PHE A 36 4.98 1.71 -10.59
C PHE A 36 5.41 3.08 -11.11
N HIS A 37 5.61 4.08 -10.24
CA HIS A 37 5.89 5.46 -10.64
C HIS A 37 7.23 5.63 -11.38
N TYR A 38 8.15 4.68 -11.21
CA TYR A 38 9.47 4.67 -11.84
C TYR A 38 9.67 3.49 -12.81
N ASP A 39 8.59 2.80 -13.18
CA ASP A 39 8.66 1.71 -14.13
C ASP A 39 9.14 2.22 -15.50
N SER A 40 10.05 1.45 -16.09
CA SER A 40 10.40 1.54 -17.50
C SER A 40 9.25 1.06 -18.39
N ASN A 41 9.32 1.40 -19.69
CA ASN A 41 8.35 0.90 -20.68
C ASN A 41 8.25 -0.63 -20.74
N VAL A 42 9.29 -1.36 -20.34
CA VAL A 42 9.28 -2.82 -20.30
C VAL A 42 8.47 -3.31 -19.10
N GLU A 43 8.70 -2.72 -17.93
CA GLU A 43 8.03 -3.07 -16.67
C GLU A 43 6.53 -2.75 -16.73
N ILE A 44 6.16 -1.61 -17.33
CA ILE A 44 4.75 -1.26 -17.60
C ILE A 44 4.06 -2.38 -18.40
N LYS A 45 4.68 -2.82 -19.51
CA LYS A 45 4.13 -3.91 -20.36
C LYS A 45 4.07 -5.26 -19.65
N GLN A 46 4.95 -5.50 -18.67
CA GLN A 46 4.87 -6.70 -17.84
C GLN A 46 3.67 -6.62 -16.89
N ARG A 47 3.45 -5.47 -16.23
CA ARG A 47 2.29 -5.27 -15.36
C ARG A 47 0.96 -5.36 -16.11
N GLU A 48 0.89 -4.83 -17.33
CA GLU A 48 -0.29 -4.97 -18.21
C GLU A 48 -0.65 -6.44 -18.50
N LYS A 49 0.35 -7.34 -18.45
CA LYS A 49 0.16 -8.79 -18.59
C LYS A 49 -0.08 -9.50 -17.25
N GLY A 50 -0.19 -8.76 -16.15
CA GLY A 50 -0.30 -9.30 -14.80
C GLY A 50 1.01 -9.90 -14.25
N ILE A 51 2.16 -9.60 -14.88
CA ILE A 51 3.47 -10.09 -14.45
C ILE A 51 4.08 -9.02 -13.53
N ASN A 52 4.54 -9.45 -12.35
CA ASN A 52 5.24 -8.57 -11.42
C ASN A 52 6.68 -8.32 -11.92
N PRO A 53 7.07 -7.06 -12.23
CA PRO A 53 8.40 -6.74 -12.74
C PRO A 53 9.50 -6.77 -11.67
N MET A 54 9.13 -6.79 -10.39
CA MET A 54 10.09 -6.76 -9.28
C MET A 54 10.88 -8.06 -9.20
N SER A 55 12.05 -8.05 -8.56
CA SER A 55 12.87 -9.27 -8.45
C SER A 55 12.13 -10.37 -7.68
N GLU A 56 12.39 -11.63 -8.04
CA GLU A 56 11.74 -12.77 -7.37
C GLU A 56 12.03 -12.81 -5.87
N GLU A 57 13.24 -12.40 -5.45
CA GLU A 57 13.62 -12.32 -4.04
C GLU A 57 12.75 -11.32 -3.29
N TYR A 58 12.53 -10.14 -3.88
CA TYR A 58 11.68 -9.11 -3.28
C TYR A 58 10.22 -9.55 -3.25
N GLN A 59 9.72 -10.14 -4.34
CA GLN A 59 8.37 -10.71 -4.39
C GLN A 59 8.16 -11.74 -3.28
N LYS A 60 9.14 -12.63 -3.06
CA LYS A 60 9.10 -13.63 -2.00
C LYS A 60 9.03 -12.99 -0.61
N GLU A 61 9.88 -12.00 -0.33
CA GLU A 61 9.87 -11.29 0.96
C GLU A 61 8.52 -10.61 1.22
N VAL A 62 8.01 -9.86 0.23
CA VAL A 62 6.73 -9.16 0.30
C VAL A 62 5.58 -10.15 0.50
N ASN A 63 5.53 -11.23 -0.27
CA ASN A 63 4.45 -12.20 -0.18
C ASN A 63 4.46 -12.95 1.15
N LEU A 64 5.63 -13.28 1.70
CA LEU A 64 5.75 -13.86 3.04
C LEU A 64 5.24 -12.88 4.12
N ARG A 65 5.62 -11.60 4.03
CA ARG A 65 5.12 -10.55 4.93
C ARG A 65 3.59 -10.44 4.84
N ARG A 66 3.03 -10.32 3.64
CA ARG A 66 1.59 -10.22 3.40
C ARG A 66 0.84 -11.44 3.93
N LYS A 67 1.36 -12.65 3.68
CA LYS A 67 0.80 -13.88 4.23
C LYS A 67 0.76 -13.88 5.76
N SER A 68 1.82 -13.43 6.42
CA SER A 68 1.87 -13.35 7.89
C SER A 68 0.81 -12.40 8.47
N MET A 69 0.36 -11.43 7.67
CA MET A 69 -0.71 -10.49 8.01
C MET A 69 -2.11 -11.01 7.63
N GLY A 70 -2.22 -12.19 6.99
CA GLY A 70 -3.47 -12.71 6.43
C GLY A 70 -3.88 -12.00 5.13
N VAL A 71 -2.94 -11.38 4.43
CA VAL A 71 -3.18 -10.58 3.22
C VAL A 71 -2.74 -11.34 1.97
N GLU A 72 -3.51 -11.19 0.89
CA GLU A 72 -3.22 -11.77 -0.42
C GLU A 72 -1.84 -11.34 -0.95
N PRO A 73 -1.12 -12.23 -1.66
CA PRO A 73 0.18 -11.91 -2.24
C PRO A 73 0.05 -10.91 -3.39
N TYR A 74 1.12 -10.18 -3.69
CA TYR A 74 1.10 -9.10 -4.67
C TYR A 74 1.57 -9.58 -6.05
N MET A 75 0.65 -9.56 -7.02
CA MET A 75 0.90 -9.88 -8.44
C MET A 75 1.65 -11.21 -8.66
N GLY A 76 1.25 -12.27 -7.96
CA GLY A 76 1.85 -13.60 -8.08
C GLY A 76 1.90 -14.32 -6.74
N CYS A 77 2.37 -15.57 -6.72
CA CYS A 77 2.45 -16.40 -5.51
C CYS A 77 3.89 -16.85 -5.20
N VAL A 78 4.90 -16.08 -5.64
CA VAL A 78 6.31 -16.43 -5.42
C VAL A 78 6.57 -16.59 -3.92
N GLY A 79 7.06 -17.77 -3.53
CA GLY A 79 7.38 -18.11 -2.15
C GLY A 79 6.19 -18.51 -1.27
N VAL A 80 4.95 -18.53 -1.79
CA VAL A 80 3.74 -18.83 -1.02
C VAL A 80 2.88 -19.86 -1.76
N GLY A 81 2.58 -21.00 -1.12
CA GLY A 81 1.77 -22.07 -1.73
C GLY A 81 0.26 -21.86 -1.62
N GLU A 82 -0.26 -21.73 -0.40
CA GLU A 82 -1.70 -21.60 -0.14
C GLU A 82 -2.12 -20.14 -0.02
N VAL A 83 -3.18 -19.77 -0.74
CA VAL A 83 -3.75 -18.41 -0.82
C VAL A 83 -5.20 -18.37 -0.31
N GLU A 84 -5.73 -19.50 0.19
CA GLU A 84 -7.14 -19.60 0.58
C GLU A 84 -7.41 -18.84 1.90
N GLY A 85 -8.52 -18.07 1.92
CA GLY A 85 -8.96 -17.33 3.12
C GLY A 85 -8.18 -16.05 3.44
N LEU A 86 -7.30 -15.59 2.54
CA LEU A 86 -6.61 -14.30 2.68
C LEU A 86 -7.55 -13.14 2.30
N ILE A 87 -7.30 -11.96 2.87
CA ILE A 87 -8.05 -10.73 2.58
C ILE A 87 -7.22 -9.78 1.72
N SER A 88 -7.89 -8.86 1.01
CA SER A 88 -7.18 -7.81 0.27
C SER A 88 -6.45 -6.83 1.20
N SER A 89 -5.39 -6.21 0.71
CA SER A 89 -4.62 -5.17 1.42
C SER A 89 -5.49 -3.98 1.85
N GLN A 90 -6.41 -3.54 0.99
CA GLN A 90 -7.38 -2.50 1.34
C GLN A 90 -8.29 -2.95 2.49
N GLN A 91 -8.81 -4.18 2.45
CA GLN A 91 -9.67 -4.68 3.51
C GLN A 91 -8.89 -4.80 4.84
N TYR A 92 -7.62 -5.20 4.78
CA TYR A 92 -6.75 -5.22 5.96
C TYR A 92 -6.62 -3.83 6.59
N CYS A 93 -6.37 -2.78 5.79
CA CYS A 93 -6.27 -1.41 6.31
C CYS A 93 -7.58 -0.93 6.95
N ARG A 94 -8.74 -1.20 6.32
CA ARG A 94 -10.06 -0.87 6.90
C ARG A 94 -10.27 -1.55 8.24
N ASN A 95 -10.04 -2.87 8.30
CA ASN A 95 -10.19 -3.66 9.53
C ASN A 95 -9.27 -3.16 10.65
N LYS A 96 -8.03 -2.77 10.30
CA LYS A 96 -7.03 -2.30 11.27
C LYS A 96 -7.40 -0.96 11.89
N LEU A 97 -7.93 -0.02 11.08
CA LEU A 97 -8.41 1.26 11.59
C LEU A 97 -9.66 1.11 12.46
N GLN A 98 -10.61 0.25 12.08
CA GLN A 98 -11.80 0.01 12.88
C GLN A 98 -11.46 -0.55 14.28
N LYS A 99 -10.55 -1.53 14.36
CA LYS A 99 -10.06 -2.08 15.63
C LYS A 99 -9.31 -1.07 16.51
N SER A 100 -8.76 0.00 15.93
CA SER A 100 -8.07 1.06 16.69
C SER A 100 -9.04 2.11 17.26
N VAL A 101 -10.26 2.17 16.75
CA VAL A 101 -11.34 3.03 17.28
C VAL A 101 -12.11 2.33 18.39
N ASP A 102 -12.18 1.00 18.33
CA ASP A 102 -12.94 0.16 19.27
C ASP A 102 -12.14 -0.26 20.53
N ASN A 103 -10.83 0.03 20.60
CA ASN A 103 -9.96 -0.19 21.78
C ASN A 103 -9.68 1.13 22.51
#